data_AF-A0A150LUI1-F1
#
_entry.id   AF-A0A150LUI1-F1
#
_cell.length_a   1.000
_cell.length_b   1.000
_cell.length_c   1.000
_cell.angle_alpha   90.00
_cell.angle_beta   90.00
_cell.angle_gamma   90.00
#
_symmetry.space_group_name_H-M   'P 1'
#
loop_
_entity.id
_entity.type
_entity.pdbx_description
1 polymer ?
#
loop_
_entity_poly.entity_id
_entity_poly.type
_entity_poly.pdbx_seq_one_letter_code
_entity_poly.pdbx_strand_id
1 'polypeptide(L)' 'MWQGDLSHGPYIRVNGKAQKTFLIAYIDDCSRVVPYAQFFSSEKFDGLRIVTKEALLRYGKPKRIYSDNGKHWILR' A
#
# COMPACT_ATOMS: atom_id res chain seq x y z
N MET A 1 11.19 -2.94 9.46
CA MET A 1 10.67 -1.59 9.14
C MET A 1 9.81 -1.77 7.92
N TRP A 2 8.60 -1.23 7.88
CA TRP A 2 7.76 -1.37 6.70
C TRP A 2 8.02 -0.23 5.72
N GLN A 3 8.26 -0.58 4.47
CA GLN A 3 8.34 0.34 3.35
C GLN A 3 7.02 0.25 2.57
N GLY A 4 6.35 1.38 2.43
CA GLY A 4 5.15 1.52 1.62
C GLY A 4 5.52 1.99 0.23
N ASP A 5 5.06 1.26 -0.77
CA ASP A 5 5.31 1.56 -2.19
C ASP A 5 3.99 1.62 -2.97
N LEU A 6 3.98 2.42 -4.04
CA LEU A 6 2.87 2.57 -4.98
C LEU A 6 3.38 2.28 -6.39
N SER A 7 2.77 1.29 -7.03
CA SER A 7 3.13 0.87 -8.38
C SER A 7 1.94 0.99 -9.35
N HIS A 8 2.23 1.29 -10.61
CA HIS A 8 1.22 1.23 -11.67
C HIS A 8 0.88 -0.22 -12.01
N GLY A 9 -0.38 -0.58 -11.82
CA GLY A 9 -0.91 -1.89 -12.15
C GLY A 9 -1.38 -1.99 -13.60
N PRO A 10 -1.88 -3.17 -14.00
CA PRO A 10 -2.43 -3.39 -15.32
C PRO A 10 -3.72 -2.60 -15.54
N TYR A 11 -4.10 -2.43 -16.81
CA TYR A 11 -5.43 -1.96 -17.17
C TYR A 11 -6.41 -3.13 -17.07
N ILE A 12 -7.46 -2.96 -16.26
CA ILE A 12 -8.54 -3.95 -16.14
C ILE A 12 -9.80 -3.38 -16.79
N ARG A 13 -10.64 -4.24 -17.36
CA ARG A 13 -11.94 -3.81 -17.90
C ARG A 13 -12.99 -3.86 -16.80
N VAL A 14 -13.53 -2.71 -16.42
CA VAL A 14 -14.66 -2.58 -15.49
C VAL A 14 -15.83 -2.00 -16.28
N ASN A 15 -16.96 -2.71 -16.32
CA ASN A 15 -18.16 -2.31 -17.07
C ASN A 15 -17.87 -1.95 -18.55
N GLY A 16 -17.02 -2.76 -19.20
CA GLY A 16 -16.64 -2.57 -20.60
C GLY A 16 -15.62 -1.45 -20.87
N LYS A 17 -15.23 -0.67 -19.86
CA LYS A 17 -14.21 0.39 -20.00
C LYS A 17 -12.88 -0.06 -19.40
N ALA A 18 -11.78 0.20 -20.10
CA ALA A 18 -10.44 -0.03 -19.58
C ALA A 18 -10.14 1.01 -18.49
N GLN A 19 -9.75 0.55 -17.31
CA GLN A 19 -9.42 1.36 -16.15
C GLN A 19 -8.02 1.00 -15.66
N LYS A 20 -7.17 2.03 -15.49
CA LYS A 20 -5.84 1.89 -14.91
C LYS A 20 -5.97 1.49 -13.44
N THR A 21 -5.13 0.57 -12.99
CA THR A 21 -5.05 0.19 -11.58
C THR A 21 -3.73 0.63 -10.96
N PHE A 22 -3.72 0.71 -9.64
CA PHE A 22 -2.58 1.07 -8.83
C PHE A 22 -2.45 0.05 -7.71
N LEU A 23 -1.28 -0.52 -7.55
CA LEU A 23 -0.96 -1.40 -6.44
C LEU A 23 -0.37 -0.55 -5.31
N ILE A 24 -0.94 -0.66 -4.12
CA ILE A 24 -0.34 -0.11 -2.90
C ILE A 24 0.03 -1.29 -2.01
N ALA A 25 1.29 -1.35 -1.58
CA ALA A 25 1.82 -2.45 -0.79
C ALA A 25 2.72 -1.97 0.34
N TYR A 26 2.70 -2.70 1.46
CA TYR A 26 3.75 -2.64 2.47
C TYR A 26 4.69 -3.83 2.33
N ILE A 27 5.98 -3.59 2.49
CA ILE A 27 7.02 -4.63 2.50
C ILE A 27 7.88 -4.40 3.73
N ASP A 28 8.07 -5.42 4.57
CA ASP A 28 9.04 -5.35 5.65
C ASP A 28 10.45 -5.55 5.10
N ASP A 29 11.31 -4.56 5.29
CA ASP A 29 12.65 -4.56 4.70
C ASP A 29 13.55 -5.68 5.26
N CYS A 30 13.36 -6.05 6.53
CA CYS A 30 14.21 -7.03 7.21
C CYS A 30 13.83 -8.48 6.85
N SER A 31 12.53 -8.79 6.84
CA SER A 31 12.03 -10.14 6.60
C SER A 31 11.54 -10.38 5.17
N ARG A 32 11.43 -9.33 4.34
CA ARG A 32 10.79 -9.33 3.01
C ARG A 32 9.33 -9.80 3.01
N VAL A 33 8.70 -9.86 4.18
CA VAL A 33 7.27 -10.15 4.32
C VAL A 33 6.46 -8.99 3.77
N VAL A 34 5.35 -9.29 3.09
CA VAL A 34 4.38 -8.29 2.62
C VAL A 34 3.21 -8.29 3.61
N PRO A 35 3.10 -7.33 4.55
CA PRO A 35 2.03 -7.35 5.55
C PRO A 35 0.64 -7.21 4.93
N TYR A 36 0.54 -6.39 3.88
CA TYR A 36 -0.65 -6.25 3.07
C TYR A 36 -0.35 -5.54 1.75
N ALA A 37 -1.08 -5.91 0.70
CA ALA A 37 -1.05 -5.26 -0.60
C ALA A 37 -2.44 -5.34 -1.27
N GLN A 38 -2.84 -4.28 -1.97
CA GLN A 38 -4.13 -4.25 -2.65
C GLN A 38 -4.11 -3.37 -3.90
N PHE A 39 -4.86 -3.79 -4.92
CA PHE A 39 -5.11 -2.98 -6.11
C PHE A 39 -6.28 -2.01 -5.91
N PHE A 40 -6.09 -0.79 -6.38
CA PHE A 40 -7.07 0.28 -6.39
C PHE A 40 -7.26 0.79 -7.82
N SER A 41 -8.47 1.24 -8.12
CA SER A 41 -8.84 1.73 -9.45
C SER A 41 -8.67 3.25 -9.58
N SER A 42 -8.15 3.90 -8.54
CA SER A 42 -7.90 5.33 -8.44
C SER A 42 -6.61 5.59 -7.66
N GLU A 43 -5.86 6.60 -8.08
CA GLU A 43 -4.59 7.06 -7.49
C GLU A 43 -4.77 7.84 -6.17
N LYS A 44 -6.01 7.92 -5.66
CA LYS A 44 -6.34 8.68 -4.45
C LYS A 44 -5.69 8.08 -3.20
N PHE A 45 -5.29 8.97 -2.29
CA PHE A 45 -4.70 8.64 -0.98
C PHE A 45 -5.59 7.77 -0.08
N ASP A 46 -6.87 7.60 -0.39
CA ASP A 46 -7.78 6.74 0.37
C ASP A 46 -7.30 5.28 0.42
N GLY A 47 -6.67 4.79 -0.66
CA GLY A 47 -6.12 3.44 -0.71
C GLY A 47 -5.02 3.20 0.32
N LEU A 48 -4.17 4.21 0.57
CA LEU A 48 -3.10 4.10 1.57
C LEU A 48 -3.65 3.90 2.98
N ARG A 49 -4.74 4.59 3.34
CA ARG A 49 -5.40 4.44 4.65
C ARG A 49 -5.96 3.02 4.82
N ILE A 50 -6.57 2.47 3.78
CA ILE A 50 -7.11 1.11 3.77
C ILE A 50 -5.97 0.10 3.95
N VAL A 51 -4.92 0.19 3.13
CA VAL A 51 -3.77 -0.72 3.21
C VAL A 51 -3.07 -0.63 4.56
N THR A 52 -2.91 0.58 5.11
CA THR A 52 -2.32 0.78 6.45
C THR A 52 -3.16 0.11 7.52
N LYS A 53 -4.48 0.30 7.49
CA LYS A 53 -5.38 -0.31 8.45
C LYS A 53 -5.32 -1.84 8.38
N GLU A 54 -5.39 -2.42 7.19
CA GLU A 54 -5.32 -3.87 7.00
C GLU A 54 -3.97 -4.45 7.43
N ALA A 55 -2.85 -3.80 7.09
CA ALA A 55 -1.52 -4.22 7.52
C ALA A 55 -1.39 -4.22 9.05
N LEU A 56 -1.89 -3.18 9.72
CA LEU A 56 -1.89 -3.07 11.18
C LEU A 56 -2.78 -4.14 11.83
N LEU A 57 -3.94 -4.43 11.26
CA LEU A 57 -4.86 -5.45 11.80
C LEU A 57 -4.27 -6.87 11.70
N ARG A 58 -3.51 -7.17 10.64
CA ARG A 58 -2.97 -8.51 10.38
C ARG A 58 -1.63 -8.78 11.06
N TYR A 59 -0.73 -7.79 11.06
CA TYR A 59 0.65 -7.95 11.54
C TYR A 59 0.97 -7.11 12.78
N GLY A 60 0.03 -6.30 13.25
CA GLY A 60 0.24 -5.42 14.39
C GLY A 60 1.00 -4.15 14.04
N LYS A 61 1.40 -3.39 15.07
CA LYS A 61 2.07 -2.09 14.92
C LYS A 61 3.55 -2.28 14.55
N PRO A 62 4.01 -1.80 13.37
CA PRO A 62 5.43 -1.82 13.05
C PRO A 62 6.18 -0.78 13.89
N LYS A 63 7.49 -1.01 14.08
CA LYS A 63 8.35 -0.05 14.78
C LYS A 63 8.49 1.28 14.02
N ARG A 64 8.49 1.26 12.68
CA ARG A 64 8.60 2.41 11.77
C ARG A 64 7.99 2.08 10.41
N ILE A 65 7.37 3.09 9.78
CA ILE A 65 6.89 3.04 8.39
C ILE A 65 7.61 4.10 7.55
N TYR A 66 8.15 3.70 6.41
CA TYR A 66 8.74 4.56 5.39
C TYR A 66 7.82 4.62 4.16
N SER A 67 7.69 5.78 3.53
CA SER A 67 6.97 5.94 2.26
C SER A 67 7.79 6.84 1.35
N ASP A 68 8.01 6.39 0.11
CA ASP A 68 8.97 6.99 -0.82
C ASP A 68 8.57 8.37 -1.37
N ASN A 69 7.35 8.85 -1.07
CA ASN A 69 6.87 10.20 -1.43
C ASN A 69 7.11 11.26 -0.33
N GLY A 70 8.22 11.15 0.42
CA GLY A 70 8.77 12.26 1.22
C GLY A 70 8.14 12.54 2.60
N LYS A 71 7.22 11.69 3.09
CA LYS A 71 6.67 11.81 4.46
C LYS A 71 7.03 10.60 5.30
N HIS A 72 7.92 10.81 6.28
CA HIS A 72 8.23 9.83 7.32
C HIS A 72 7.11 9.81 8.36
N TRP A 73 6.45 8.66 8.52
CA TRP A 73 5.38 8.50 9.50
C TRP A 73 5.90 7.71 10.70
N ILE A 74 6.06 8.38 11.85
CA ILE A 74 6.34 7.73 13.12
C ILE A 74 4.99 7.38 13.75
N LEU A 75 4.67 6.08 13.84
CA LEU A 75 3.51 5.61 14.58
C LEU A 75 3.79 5.70 16.09
N ARG A 76 3.35 6.77 16.74
CA ARG A 76 3.37 6.88 18.22
C ARG A 76 2.34 5.97 18.87
#